data_AF-A0A8T3RFW1-F1
#
_entry.id   AF-A0A8T3RFW1-F1
#
_cell.length_a   1.000
_cell.length_b   1.000
_cell.length_c   1.000
_cell.angle_alpha   90.00
_cell.angle_beta   90.00
_cell.angle_gamma   90.00
#
_symmetry.space_group_name_H-M   'P 1'
#
loop_
_entity.id
_entity.type
_entity.pdbx_description
1 polymer ?
#
loop_
_entity_poly.entity_id
_entity_poly.type
_entity_poly.pdbx_seq_one_letter_code
_entity_poly.pdbx_strand_id
1 'polypeptide(L)'
;MTDRAVFERRAGKKVPLGSLGGEPLTALLACGIVNPMGPTLNALVVQGDPTRDVALPVLHLMLNPFAQEVSKVGRARLDLVTDLAIDVEPFFSLPLGSCPTLLLPSSLQDAYGAVRLFGALLQRLDDGRATLARVRRFPGDPWKRVETEVSAVESAGSPARLSQSEATELAALQLTPENEGQELSAFLFAWRGAIRFQADAGTGLDRTAFQFDDFVNLFARLATTLAIPDATPTIDA
;
A
#
# COMPACT_ATOMS: atom_id res chain seq x y z
N MET A 1 -13.99 21.83 -25.31
CA MET A 1 -12.59 21.61 -24.87
C MET A 1 -12.68 20.69 -23.68
N THR A 2 -12.28 19.44 -23.87
CA THR A 2 -12.25 18.37 -22.87
C THR A 2 -11.16 18.69 -21.86
N ASP A 3 -11.55 19.25 -20.72
CA ASP A 3 -10.62 19.46 -19.62
C ASP A 3 -10.22 18.07 -19.11
N ARG A 4 -8.94 17.73 -19.29
CA ARG A 4 -8.37 16.42 -18.95
C ARG A 4 -8.47 16.18 -17.44
N ALA A 5 -8.54 14.92 -17.01
CA ALA A 5 -8.41 14.56 -15.61
C ALA A 5 -7.21 15.30 -14.98
N VAL A 6 -7.45 16.02 -13.88
CA VAL A 6 -6.44 16.87 -13.25
C VAL A 6 -5.83 16.06 -12.13
N PHE A 7 -4.60 15.58 -12.29
CA PHE A 7 -3.81 14.99 -11.20
C PHE A 7 -2.59 15.88 -10.97
N GLU A 8 -2.66 16.70 -9.93
CA GLU A 8 -1.67 17.73 -9.63
C GLU A 8 -1.01 17.42 -8.29
N ARG A 9 0.28 17.07 -8.33
CA ARG A 9 1.10 16.98 -7.12
C ARG A 9 1.48 18.35 -6.61
N ARG A 10 1.42 18.52 -5.29
CA ARG A 10 1.86 19.71 -4.56
C ARG A 10 2.85 19.32 -3.47
N ALA A 11 3.51 20.32 -2.87
CA ALA A 11 4.29 20.09 -1.66
C ALA A 11 3.41 19.47 -0.57
N GLY A 12 3.89 18.39 0.03
CA GLY A 12 3.17 17.66 1.07
C GLY A 12 2.96 18.53 2.30
N LYS A 13 1.70 18.65 2.74
CA LYS A 13 1.36 19.29 4.03
C LYS A 13 0.80 18.24 4.98
N LYS A 14 1.49 18.00 6.10
CA LYS A 14 0.99 17.10 7.14
C LYS A 14 -0.35 17.59 7.70
N VAL A 15 -1.28 16.67 7.89
CA VAL A 15 -2.59 16.90 8.50
C VAL A 15 -2.84 15.84 9.57
N PRO A 16 -3.66 16.13 10.61
CA PRO A 16 -3.96 15.15 11.64
C PRO A 16 -4.69 13.93 11.06
N LEU A 17 -4.42 12.72 11.56
CA LEU A 17 -5.14 11.50 11.15
C LEU A 17 -6.66 11.64 11.32
N GLY A 18 -7.10 12.34 12.38
CA GLY A 18 -8.51 12.64 12.63
C GLY A 18 -9.20 13.46 11.52
N SER A 19 -8.45 14.15 10.65
CA SER A 19 -9.02 14.88 9.51
C SER A 19 -9.56 13.95 8.42
N LEU A 20 -9.29 12.64 8.51
CA LEU A 20 -9.90 11.64 7.64
C LEU A 20 -11.36 11.36 8.00
N GLY A 21 -11.86 11.82 9.15
CA GLY A 21 -13.23 11.57 9.59
C GLY A 21 -14.28 12.33 8.77
N GLY A 22 -15.44 11.72 8.54
CA GLY A 22 -16.65 12.39 8.04
C GLY A 22 -16.81 12.50 6.52
N GLU A 23 -15.72 12.42 5.75
CA GLU A 23 -15.79 12.43 4.27
C GLU A 23 -15.51 11.05 3.66
N PRO A 24 -16.10 10.74 2.48
CA PRO A 24 -15.74 9.57 1.70
C PRO A 24 -14.25 9.56 1.33
N LEU A 25 -13.67 8.37 1.24
CA LEU A 25 -12.33 8.14 0.76
C LEU A 25 -12.40 7.25 -0.46
N THR A 26 -11.77 7.66 -1.56
CA THR A 26 -11.59 6.84 -2.74
C THR A 26 -10.11 6.51 -2.89
N ALA A 27 -9.75 5.25 -2.67
CA ALA A 27 -8.39 4.78 -2.83
C ALA A 27 -8.00 4.76 -4.31
N LEU A 28 -6.90 5.43 -4.64
CA LEU A 28 -6.26 5.37 -5.95
C LEU A 28 -5.30 4.18 -6.05
N LEU A 29 -4.63 3.89 -4.93
CA LEU A 29 -3.86 2.68 -4.70
C LEU A 29 -3.58 2.53 -3.20
N ALA A 30 -3.35 1.31 -2.75
CA ALA A 30 -2.68 1.04 -1.49
C ALA A 30 -1.63 -0.06 -1.66
N CYS A 31 -0.61 -0.06 -0.82
CA CYS A 31 0.41 -1.09 -0.80
C CYS A 31 1.01 -1.25 0.60
N GLY A 32 1.42 -2.46 0.94
CA GLY A 32 1.89 -2.82 2.27
C GLY A 32 3.28 -3.45 2.24
N ILE A 33 4.05 -3.17 3.28
CA ILE A 33 5.31 -3.83 3.60
C ILE A 33 5.02 -4.76 4.79
N VAL A 34 5.15 -6.06 4.58
CA VAL A 34 5.02 -7.05 5.65
C VAL A 34 6.32 -7.10 6.45
N ASN A 35 6.29 -6.55 7.66
CA ASN A 35 7.39 -6.56 8.61
C ASN A 35 6.83 -6.87 10.01
N PRO A 36 7.20 -7.99 10.67
CA PRO A 36 6.67 -8.34 11.99
C PRO A 36 6.95 -7.30 13.08
N MET A 37 7.97 -6.47 12.90
CA MET A 37 8.38 -5.45 13.87
C MET A 37 7.64 -4.13 13.71
N GLY A 38 6.87 -3.97 12.64
CA GLY A 38 6.23 -2.71 12.27
C GLY A 38 5.82 -2.72 10.80
N PRO A 39 4.73 -3.42 10.46
CA PRO A 39 4.24 -3.41 9.09
C PRO A 39 3.79 -2.00 8.73
N THR A 40 3.89 -1.66 7.44
CA THR A 40 3.56 -0.30 6.98
C THR A 40 2.62 -0.38 5.80
N LEU A 41 1.46 0.26 5.90
CA LEU A 41 0.53 0.48 4.80
C LEU A 41 0.72 1.89 4.26
N ASN A 42 0.95 1.99 2.96
CA ASN A 42 0.87 3.24 2.22
C ASN A 42 -0.43 3.27 1.42
N ALA A 43 -1.15 4.39 1.43
CA ALA A 43 -2.32 4.58 0.58
C ALA A 43 -2.31 5.98 -0.04
N LEU A 44 -2.66 6.06 -1.31
CA LEU A 44 -2.97 7.31 -1.99
C LEU A 44 -4.48 7.38 -2.17
N VAL A 45 -5.11 8.40 -1.61
CA VAL A 45 -6.58 8.51 -1.58
C VAL A 45 -7.04 9.88 -2.02
N VAL A 46 -8.20 9.94 -2.65
CA VAL A 46 -8.96 11.17 -2.84
C VAL A 46 -9.96 11.29 -1.70
N GLN A 47 -9.97 12.43 -1.03
CA GLN A 47 -10.92 12.72 0.04
C GLN A 47 -12.05 13.61 -0.47
N GLY A 48 -13.29 13.20 -0.24
CA GLY A 48 -14.50 13.88 -0.65
C GLY A 48 -15.32 13.07 -1.65
N ASP A 49 -16.45 13.63 -2.07
CA ASP A 49 -17.38 12.99 -3.01
C ASP A 49 -16.87 13.10 -4.46
N PRO A 50 -16.46 11.99 -5.11
CA PRO A 50 -15.85 12.00 -6.43
C PRO A 50 -16.85 12.34 -7.55
N THR A 51 -18.16 12.39 -7.26
CA THR A 51 -19.18 12.79 -8.24
C THR A 51 -19.25 14.30 -8.46
N ARG A 52 -18.58 15.09 -7.61
CA ARG A 52 -18.52 16.53 -7.74
C ARG A 52 -17.55 16.92 -8.85
N ASP A 53 -17.97 17.85 -9.70
CA ASP A 53 -17.13 18.42 -10.77
C ASP A 53 -16.13 19.46 -10.24
N VAL A 54 -15.33 19.06 -9.25
CA VAL A 54 -14.28 19.88 -8.64
C VAL A 54 -13.07 19.01 -8.35
N ALA A 55 -11.87 19.61 -8.43
CA ALA A 55 -10.66 18.93 -8.01
C ALA A 55 -10.65 18.74 -6.48
N LEU A 56 -10.60 17.50 -6.04
CA LEU A 56 -10.62 17.06 -4.64
C LEU A 56 -9.19 16.91 -4.10
N PRO A 57 -8.97 17.04 -2.78
CA PRO A 57 -7.67 16.79 -2.15
C PRO A 57 -7.21 15.35 -2.34
N VAL A 58 -5.94 15.18 -2.71
CA VAL A 58 -5.23 13.89 -2.68
C VAL A 58 -4.41 13.82 -1.40
N LEU A 59 -4.58 12.74 -0.65
CA LEU A 59 -3.85 12.47 0.58
C LEU A 59 -2.96 11.23 0.39
N HIS A 60 -1.77 11.29 0.95
CA HIS A 60 -0.90 10.13 1.17
C HIS A 60 -0.97 9.77 2.64
N LEU A 61 -1.32 8.52 2.90
CA LEU A 61 -1.35 7.91 4.23
C LEU A 61 -0.15 6.97 4.30
N MET A 62 0.66 7.10 5.34
CA MET A 62 1.65 6.11 5.76
C MET A 62 1.26 5.67 7.17
N LEU A 63 0.80 4.43 7.30
CA LEU A 63 0.29 3.87 8.54
C LEU A 63 1.19 2.73 8.98
N ASN A 64 1.77 2.87 10.16
CA ASN A 64 2.49 1.84 10.90
C ASN A 64 1.91 1.80 12.32
N PRO A 65 1.95 0.68 13.06
CA PRO A 65 1.45 0.66 14.43
C PRO A 65 2.02 1.77 15.33
N PHE A 66 3.27 2.20 15.11
CA PHE A 66 3.98 3.12 16.00
C PHE A 66 4.19 4.51 15.41
N ALA A 67 3.86 4.70 14.13
CA ALA A 67 3.91 6.01 13.47
C ALA A 67 2.81 6.10 12.40
N GLN A 68 2.03 7.18 12.43
CA GLN A 68 1.02 7.44 11.42
C GLN A 68 1.24 8.84 10.85
N GLU A 69 1.31 8.93 9.54
CA GLU A 69 1.43 10.19 8.83
C GLU A 69 0.32 10.30 7.78
N VAL A 70 -0.36 11.44 7.79
CA VAL A 70 -1.28 11.84 6.71
C VAL A 70 -0.77 13.14 6.14
N SER A 71 -0.56 13.16 4.83
CA SER A 71 -0.07 14.33 4.12
C SER A 71 -1.00 14.65 2.96
N LYS A 72 -1.46 15.90 2.87
CA LYS A 72 -2.11 16.41 1.67
C LYS A 72 -1.04 16.66 0.61
N VAL A 73 -1.04 15.87 -0.46
CA VAL A 73 0.03 15.81 -1.46
C VAL A 73 -0.39 16.34 -2.82
N GLY A 74 -1.65 16.71 -3.00
CA GLY A 74 -2.11 17.22 -4.29
C GLY A 74 -3.61 17.40 -4.40
N ARG A 75 -4.07 17.44 -5.65
CA ARG A 75 -5.48 17.42 -6.01
C ARG A 75 -5.72 16.50 -7.20
N ALA A 76 -6.88 15.85 -7.21
CA ALA A 76 -7.33 14.99 -8.28
C ALA A 76 -8.77 15.32 -8.67
N ARG A 77 -9.09 15.27 -9.96
CA ARG A 77 -10.48 15.17 -10.45
C ARG A 77 -10.64 13.81 -11.11
N LEU A 78 -11.53 12.99 -10.56
CA LEU A 78 -11.85 11.67 -11.09
C LEU A 78 -13.00 11.80 -12.08
N ASP A 79 -12.88 11.14 -13.23
CA ASP A 79 -13.90 11.10 -14.27
C ASP A 79 -13.93 9.72 -14.96
N LEU A 80 -14.82 9.56 -15.93
CA LEU A 80 -15.00 8.29 -16.65
C LEU A 80 -13.80 7.90 -17.53
N VAL A 81 -12.85 8.82 -17.77
CA VAL A 81 -11.69 8.60 -18.64
C VAL A 81 -10.37 8.53 -17.86
N THR A 82 -10.44 8.53 -16.54
CA THR A 82 -9.29 8.44 -15.65
C THR A 82 -8.58 7.08 -15.84
N ASP A 83 -7.30 7.10 -16.23
CA ASP A 83 -6.42 5.93 -16.27
C ASP A 83 -5.40 6.07 -15.14
N LEU A 84 -5.67 5.46 -13.99
CA LEU A 84 -4.76 5.57 -12.84
C LEU A 84 -3.33 5.10 -13.16
N ALA A 85 -3.12 4.20 -14.11
CA ALA A 85 -1.78 3.75 -14.47
C ALA A 85 -0.93 4.87 -15.11
N ILE A 86 -1.57 5.95 -15.58
CA ILE A 86 -0.93 7.15 -16.14
C ILE A 86 -1.09 8.31 -15.17
N ASP A 87 -2.31 8.54 -14.71
CA ASP A 87 -2.70 9.78 -14.07
C ASP A 87 -2.11 9.94 -12.65
N VAL A 88 -1.81 8.85 -11.94
CA VAL A 88 -1.20 8.93 -10.60
C VAL A 88 0.33 8.94 -10.60
N GLU A 89 0.97 8.85 -11.77
CA GLU A 89 2.44 8.90 -11.91
C GLU A 89 3.08 10.10 -11.16
N PRO A 90 2.51 11.33 -11.15
CA PRO A 90 3.09 12.44 -10.41
C PRO A 90 3.36 12.15 -8.93
N PHE A 91 2.61 11.20 -8.33
CA PHE A 91 2.70 10.83 -6.92
C PHE A 91 3.70 9.71 -6.62
N PHE A 92 4.31 9.05 -7.62
CA PHE A 92 5.22 7.90 -7.39
C PHE A 92 6.57 8.23 -6.73
N SER A 93 6.87 9.52 -6.55
CA SER A 93 8.05 9.95 -5.79
C SER A 93 7.74 10.24 -4.31
N LEU A 94 6.54 9.87 -3.84
CA LEU A 94 6.24 9.84 -2.41
C LEU A 94 7.02 8.71 -1.72
N PRO A 95 7.47 8.92 -0.48
CA PRO A 95 8.25 7.92 0.23
C PRO A 95 7.35 6.75 0.65
N LEU A 96 7.65 5.55 0.17
CA LEU A 96 6.97 4.32 0.59
C LEU A 96 7.74 3.55 1.69
N GLY A 97 9.01 3.88 1.91
CA GLY A 97 9.92 3.18 2.82
C GLY A 97 10.76 2.13 2.11
N SER A 98 10.12 1.03 1.69
CA SER A 98 10.73 -0.07 0.93
C SER A 98 9.79 -0.54 -0.19
N CYS A 99 10.27 -1.44 -1.04
CA CYS A 99 9.44 -2.11 -2.05
C CYS A 99 8.34 -2.92 -1.35
N PRO A 100 7.05 -2.62 -1.61
CA PRO A 100 5.95 -3.32 -0.97
C PRO A 100 5.81 -4.75 -1.52
N THR A 101 5.25 -5.62 -0.69
CA THR A 101 4.93 -7.00 -1.07
C THR A 101 3.43 -7.27 -1.16
N LEU A 102 2.64 -6.52 -0.39
CA LEU A 102 1.19 -6.44 -0.52
C LEU A 102 0.83 -5.30 -1.48
N LEU A 103 0.09 -5.61 -2.54
CA LEU A 103 -0.49 -4.63 -3.45
C LEU A 103 -2.02 -4.67 -3.32
N LEU A 104 -2.65 -3.50 -3.29
CA LEU A 104 -4.10 -3.36 -3.16
C LEU A 104 -4.58 -2.37 -4.23
N PRO A 105 -5.01 -2.86 -5.40
CA PRO A 105 -5.46 -2.00 -6.49
C PRO A 105 -6.76 -1.28 -6.15
N SER A 106 -6.96 -0.12 -6.77
CA SER A 106 -8.26 0.57 -6.75
C SER A 106 -9.30 -0.23 -7.52
N SER A 107 -10.55 -0.22 -7.04
CA SER A 107 -11.69 -0.77 -7.78
C SER A 107 -12.04 0.02 -9.04
N LEU A 108 -11.37 1.15 -9.29
CA LEU A 108 -11.49 1.96 -10.50
C LEU A 108 -10.72 1.37 -11.71
N GLN A 109 -9.95 0.30 -11.51
CA GLN A 109 -9.21 -0.37 -12.58
C GLN A 109 -9.52 -1.85 -12.65
N ASP A 110 -9.37 -2.42 -13.85
CA ASP A 110 -9.34 -3.86 -14.03
C ASP A 110 -7.96 -4.44 -13.68
N ALA A 111 -7.85 -5.77 -13.72
CA ALA A 111 -6.61 -6.48 -13.38
C ALA A 111 -5.42 -6.05 -14.27
N TYR A 112 -5.66 -5.74 -15.55
CA TYR A 112 -4.60 -5.29 -16.45
C TYR A 112 -4.11 -3.88 -16.08
N GLY A 113 -5.03 -2.96 -15.78
CA GLY A 113 -4.76 -1.63 -15.27
C GLY A 113 -3.98 -1.67 -13.95
N ALA A 114 -4.37 -2.57 -13.04
CA ALA A 114 -3.67 -2.79 -11.76
C ALA A 114 -2.21 -3.20 -11.96
N VAL A 115 -1.93 -4.18 -12.84
CA VAL A 115 -0.55 -4.60 -13.15
C VAL A 115 0.24 -3.45 -13.77
N ARG A 116 -0.35 -2.67 -14.70
CA ARG A 116 0.32 -1.49 -15.27
C ARG A 116 0.64 -0.44 -14.21
N LEU A 117 -0.32 -0.13 -13.35
CA LEU A 117 -0.21 0.85 -12.28
C LEU A 117 0.92 0.47 -11.31
N PHE A 118 0.86 -0.73 -10.76
CA PHE A 118 1.87 -1.18 -9.80
C PHE A 118 3.20 -1.47 -10.45
N GLY A 119 3.24 -1.95 -11.69
CA GLY A 119 4.50 -2.10 -12.44
C GLY A 119 5.22 -0.76 -12.59
N ALA A 120 4.49 0.32 -12.93
CA ALA A 120 5.06 1.65 -13.02
C ALA A 120 5.54 2.20 -11.67
N LEU A 121 4.82 1.92 -10.57
CA LEU A 121 5.23 2.30 -9.21
C LEU A 121 6.48 1.54 -8.76
N LEU A 122 6.47 0.21 -8.85
CA LEU A 122 7.53 -0.68 -8.38
C LEU A 122 8.85 -0.44 -9.11
N GLN A 123 8.79 -0.05 -10.39
CA GLN A 123 9.98 0.32 -11.17
C GLN A 123 10.78 1.48 -10.54
N ARG A 124 10.14 2.33 -9.73
CA ARG A 124 10.77 3.50 -9.11
C ARG A 124 11.51 3.18 -7.81
N LEU A 125 11.34 1.98 -7.26
CA LEU A 125 11.83 1.62 -5.93
C LEU A 125 13.22 0.98 -6.00
N ASP A 126 14.13 1.49 -5.17
CA ASP A 126 15.56 1.16 -5.23
C ASP A 126 15.87 -0.27 -4.77
N ASP A 127 14.98 -0.91 -4.02
CA ASP A 127 15.10 -2.28 -3.51
C ASP A 127 14.21 -3.29 -4.26
N GLY A 128 13.66 -2.89 -5.41
CA GLY A 128 12.73 -3.69 -6.20
C GLY A 128 13.29 -5.04 -6.65
N ARG A 129 14.54 -5.11 -7.13
CA ARG A 129 15.14 -6.39 -7.58
C ARG A 129 15.33 -7.39 -6.46
N ALA A 130 15.72 -6.93 -5.28
CA ALA A 130 15.86 -7.79 -4.10
C ALA A 130 14.50 -8.40 -3.72
N THR A 131 13.45 -7.57 -3.77
CA THR A 131 12.07 -8.00 -3.51
C THR A 131 11.58 -9.00 -4.55
N LEU A 132 11.79 -8.75 -5.85
CA LEU A 132 11.44 -9.70 -6.92
C LEU A 132 12.15 -11.05 -6.74
N ALA A 133 13.44 -11.06 -6.39
CA ALA A 133 14.17 -12.29 -6.13
C ALA A 133 13.53 -13.11 -4.99
N ARG A 134 13.08 -12.44 -3.91
CA ARG A 134 12.40 -13.10 -2.79
C ARG A 134 11.01 -13.61 -3.15
N VAL A 135 10.22 -12.82 -3.88
CA VAL A 135 8.88 -13.22 -4.36
C VAL A 135 8.99 -14.43 -5.30
N ARG A 136 9.99 -14.48 -6.19
CA ARG A 136 10.27 -15.65 -7.03
C ARG A 136 10.67 -16.88 -6.23
N ARG A 137 11.50 -16.71 -5.19
CA ARG A 137 12.01 -17.82 -4.37
C ARG A 137 10.93 -18.42 -3.47
N PHE A 138 10.05 -17.57 -2.95
CA PHE A 138 9.01 -17.95 -2.01
C PHE A 138 7.67 -17.36 -2.47
N PRO A 139 7.09 -17.82 -3.59
CA PRO A 139 5.80 -17.29 -4.06
C PRO A 139 4.72 -17.60 -3.02
N GLY A 140 3.85 -16.64 -2.72
CA GLY A 140 2.75 -16.82 -1.76
C GLY A 140 3.15 -16.99 -0.28
N ASP A 141 4.44 -17.04 0.04
CA ASP A 141 4.89 -17.34 1.40
C ASP A 141 5.57 -16.10 2.06
N PRO A 142 4.79 -15.14 2.60
CA PRO A 142 5.33 -13.93 3.23
C PRO A 142 6.20 -14.24 4.45
N TRP A 143 5.89 -15.29 5.20
CA TRP A 143 6.64 -15.63 6.41
C TRP A 143 8.02 -16.16 6.08
N LYS A 144 8.17 -17.06 5.10
CA LYS A 144 9.50 -17.49 4.65
C LYS A 144 10.31 -16.33 4.08
N ARG A 145 9.68 -15.39 3.35
CA ARG A 145 10.38 -14.18 2.88
C ARG A 145 10.96 -13.39 4.05
N VAL A 146 10.14 -13.10 5.06
CA VAL A 146 10.56 -12.37 6.27
C VAL A 146 11.64 -13.11 7.04
N GLU A 147 11.50 -14.42 7.28
CA GLU A 147 12.51 -15.24 7.98
C GLU A 147 13.88 -15.16 7.28
N THR A 148 13.89 -15.20 5.95
CA THR A 148 15.13 -15.05 5.19
C THR A 148 15.70 -13.64 5.24
N GLU A 149 14.89 -12.58 5.31
CA GLU A 149 15.38 -11.20 5.47
C GLU A 149 16.05 -11.00 6.83
N VAL A 150 15.42 -11.49 7.91
CA VAL A 150 15.98 -11.41 9.27
C VAL A 150 17.28 -12.20 9.39
N SER A 151 17.40 -13.32 8.67
CA SER A 151 18.60 -14.16 8.67
C SER A 151 19.71 -13.67 7.74
N ALA A 152 19.37 -12.90 6.69
CA ALA A 152 20.28 -12.50 5.61
C ALA A 152 20.82 -11.07 5.75
N VAL A 153 20.75 -10.46 6.94
CA VAL A 153 21.25 -9.10 7.25
C VAL A 153 22.70 -8.87 6.78
N GLU A 154 23.47 -9.92 6.50
CA GLU A 154 24.86 -9.86 6.04
C GLU A 154 25.07 -9.92 4.51
N SER A 155 24.04 -10.10 3.67
CA SER A 155 24.23 -10.34 2.21
C SER A 155 23.22 -9.65 1.30
N ALA A 156 22.65 -8.52 1.73
CA ALA A 156 21.81 -7.70 0.87
C ALA A 156 22.64 -7.19 -0.33
N GLY A 157 22.44 -7.79 -1.50
CA GLY A 157 22.99 -7.27 -2.75
C GLY A 157 22.61 -5.80 -2.93
N SER A 158 23.44 -5.04 -3.63
CA SER A 158 23.27 -3.60 -3.79
C SER A 158 21.83 -3.24 -4.21
N PRO A 159 21.21 -2.21 -3.60
CA PRO A 159 19.89 -1.75 -4.01
C PRO A 159 19.89 -1.48 -5.52
N ALA A 160 19.01 -2.16 -6.23
CA ALA A 160 18.84 -2.03 -7.66
C ALA A 160 17.35 -1.97 -8.03
N ARG A 161 17.01 -0.94 -8.82
CA ARG A 161 15.69 -0.77 -9.43
C ARG A 161 15.39 -1.87 -10.43
N LEU A 162 14.10 -2.16 -10.57
CA LEU A 162 13.58 -3.06 -11.57
C LEU A 162 13.62 -2.41 -12.96
N SER A 163 13.89 -3.20 -13.99
CA SER A 163 13.50 -2.86 -15.37
C SER A 163 11.97 -2.91 -15.51
N GLN A 164 11.44 -2.40 -16.62
CA GLN A 164 9.99 -2.39 -16.85
C GLN A 164 9.39 -3.80 -16.87
N SER A 165 10.06 -4.77 -17.49
CA SER A 165 9.59 -6.16 -17.54
C SER A 165 9.65 -6.81 -16.16
N GLU A 166 10.73 -6.59 -15.40
CA GLU A 166 10.86 -7.09 -14.03
C GLU A 166 9.80 -6.50 -13.09
N ALA A 167 9.47 -5.21 -13.24
CA ALA A 167 8.43 -4.56 -12.43
C ALA A 167 7.03 -5.05 -12.78
N THR A 168 6.77 -5.27 -14.08
CA THR A 168 5.51 -5.87 -14.55
C THR A 168 5.35 -7.29 -14.02
N GLU A 169 6.44 -8.07 -14.05
CA GLU A 169 6.45 -9.42 -13.48
C GLU A 169 6.20 -9.40 -11.98
N LEU A 170 6.87 -8.52 -11.22
CA LEU A 170 6.66 -8.42 -9.78
C LEU A 170 5.20 -8.09 -9.45
N ALA A 171 4.61 -7.09 -10.13
CA ALA A 171 3.21 -6.74 -9.97
C ALA A 171 2.28 -7.92 -10.29
N ALA A 172 2.50 -8.60 -11.42
CA ALA A 172 1.68 -9.74 -11.84
C ALA A 172 1.78 -10.93 -10.86
N LEU A 173 2.96 -11.19 -10.30
CA LEU A 173 3.14 -12.21 -9.28
C LEU A 173 2.39 -11.86 -7.99
N GLN A 174 2.44 -10.60 -7.56
CA GLN A 174 1.83 -10.17 -6.31
C GLN A 174 0.31 -10.05 -6.39
N LEU A 175 -0.23 -9.68 -7.55
CA LEU A 175 -1.67 -9.46 -7.79
C LEU A 175 -2.43 -10.75 -8.16
N THR A 176 -1.87 -11.93 -7.89
CA THR A 176 -2.66 -13.16 -7.99
C THR A 176 -3.55 -13.26 -6.74
N PRO A 177 -4.83 -13.68 -6.86
CA PRO A 177 -5.74 -13.71 -5.71
C PRO A 177 -5.21 -14.49 -4.50
N GLU A 178 -4.49 -15.59 -4.75
CA GLU A 178 -3.83 -16.39 -3.71
C GLU A 178 -2.74 -15.59 -2.97
N ASN A 179 -1.84 -14.95 -3.71
CA ASN A 179 -0.72 -14.21 -3.13
C ASN A 179 -1.22 -12.95 -2.41
N GLU A 180 -2.18 -12.22 -2.99
CA GLU A 180 -2.80 -11.07 -2.34
C GLU A 180 -3.45 -11.45 -1.01
N GLY A 181 -4.20 -12.56 -0.98
CA GLY A 181 -4.85 -13.05 0.25
C GLY A 181 -3.85 -13.46 1.33
N GLN A 182 -2.77 -14.15 0.95
CA GLN A 182 -1.70 -14.55 1.87
C GLN A 182 -0.93 -13.33 2.40
N GLU A 183 -0.59 -12.37 1.55
CA GLU A 183 0.07 -11.12 1.91
C GLU A 183 -0.78 -10.25 2.84
N LEU A 184 -2.07 -10.09 2.53
CA LEU A 184 -2.99 -9.33 3.37
C LEU A 184 -3.13 -9.98 4.75
N SER A 185 -3.29 -11.31 4.79
CA SER A 185 -3.37 -12.05 6.05
C SER A 185 -2.09 -11.90 6.87
N ALA A 186 -0.92 -12.00 6.24
CA ALA A 186 0.35 -11.82 6.90
C ALA A 186 0.56 -10.37 7.39
N PHE A 187 0.15 -9.39 6.61
CA PHE A 187 0.19 -7.98 6.98
C PHE A 187 -0.66 -7.71 8.24
N LEU A 188 -1.90 -8.19 8.28
CA LEU A 188 -2.80 -8.03 9.42
C LEU A 188 -2.26 -8.75 10.67
N PHE A 189 -1.73 -9.96 10.50
CA PHE A 189 -1.11 -10.70 11.59
C PHE A 189 0.13 -9.96 12.13
N ALA A 190 0.99 -9.46 11.24
CA ALA A 190 2.16 -8.66 11.61
C ALA A 190 1.78 -7.39 12.37
N TRP A 191 0.65 -6.74 12.02
CA TRP A 191 0.22 -5.51 12.69
C TRP A 191 -0.12 -5.79 14.15
N ARG A 192 -0.92 -6.83 14.39
CA ARG A 192 -1.27 -7.27 15.73
C ARG A 192 -0.06 -7.79 16.50
N GLY A 193 0.80 -8.57 15.82
CA GLY A 193 2.02 -9.15 16.38
C GLY A 193 3.01 -8.08 16.85
N ALA A 194 3.22 -7.03 16.06
CA ALA A 194 4.13 -5.94 16.38
C ALA A 194 3.77 -5.25 17.69
N ILE A 195 2.48 -4.92 17.89
CA ILE A 195 1.97 -4.27 19.11
C ILE A 195 2.19 -5.19 20.32
N ARG A 196 1.82 -6.46 20.19
CA ARG A 196 2.00 -7.45 21.26
C ARG A 196 3.48 -7.62 21.63
N PHE A 197 4.35 -7.72 20.63
CA PHE A 197 5.78 -7.84 20.84
C PHE A 197 6.35 -6.66 21.64
N GLN A 198 5.94 -5.43 21.32
CA GLN A 198 6.38 -4.25 22.06
C GLN A 198 5.84 -4.19 23.49
N ALA A 199 4.60 -4.66 23.71
CA ALA A 199 4.02 -4.79 25.04
C ALA A 199 4.79 -5.81 25.89
N ASP A 200 5.06 -6.99 25.33
CA ASP A 200 5.79 -8.08 26.00
C ASP A 200 7.25 -7.67 26.30
N ALA A 201 7.86 -6.89 25.41
CA ALA A 201 9.21 -6.33 25.59
C ALA A 201 9.28 -5.14 26.57
N GLY A 202 8.13 -4.60 27.01
CA GLY A 202 8.07 -3.51 27.99
C GLY A 202 8.61 -2.16 27.48
N THR A 203 8.61 -1.92 26.16
CA THR A 203 9.14 -0.67 25.58
C THR A 203 8.19 0.52 25.77
N GLY A 204 6.91 0.26 26.05
CA GLY A 204 5.87 1.28 26.23
C GLY A 204 5.29 1.84 24.93
N LEU A 205 5.80 1.41 23.76
CA LEU A 205 5.29 1.83 22.45
C LEU A 205 3.88 1.31 22.17
N ASP A 206 3.49 0.20 22.80
CA ASP A 206 2.16 -0.40 22.72
C ASP A 206 1.05 0.57 23.19
N ARG A 207 1.34 1.41 24.18
CA ARG A 207 0.38 2.34 24.79
C ARG A 207 0.00 3.51 23.89
N THR A 208 0.89 3.86 22.97
CA THR A 208 0.68 4.93 21.98
C THR A 208 0.49 4.37 20.57
N ALA A 209 0.47 3.05 20.43
CA ALA A 209 0.30 2.42 19.14
C ALA A 209 -1.10 2.68 18.58
N PHE A 210 -1.18 2.82 17.26
CA PHE A 210 -2.43 2.79 16.52
C PHE A 210 -2.96 1.36 16.54
N GLN A 211 -3.96 1.15 17.40
CA GLN A 211 -4.43 -0.17 17.77
C GLN A 211 -5.01 -0.89 16.55
N PHE A 212 -4.98 -2.23 16.59
CA PHE A 212 -5.43 -3.06 15.49
C PHE A 212 -6.88 -2.74 15.09
N ASP A 213 -7.77 -2.53 16.05
CA ASP A 213 -9.18 -2.22 15.78
C ASP A 213 -9.34 -0.85 15.10
N ASP A 214 -8.57 0.16 15.53
CA ASP A 214 -8.57 1.48 14.90
C ASP A 214 -8.05 1.41 13.45
N PHE A 215 -6.98 0.64 13.24
CA PHE A 215 -6.45 0.35 11.91
C PHE A 215 -7.49 -0.35 11.04
N VAL A 216 -8.13 -1.41 11.53
CA VAL A 216 -9.16 -2.15 10.78
C VAL A 216 -10.34 -1.26 10.42
N ASN A 217 -10.77 -0.38 11.32
CA ASN A 217 -11.84 0.58 11.04
C ASN A 217 -11.46 1.55 9.91
N LEU A 218 -10.22 2.06 9.89
CA LEU A 218 -9.74 2.90 8.80
C LEU A 218 -9.55 2.09 7.51
N PHE A 219 -8.97 0.90 7.60
CA PHE A 219 -8.75 0.01 6.46
C PHE A 219 -10.06 -0.39 5.79
N ALA A 220 -11.11 -0.70 6.57
CA ALA A 220 -12.43 -1.02 6.05
C ALA A 220 -13.01 0.12 5.20
N ARG A 221 -12.72 1.39 5.54
CA ARG A 221 -13.12 2.55 4.72
C ARG A 221 -12.33 2.66 3.42
N LEU A 222 -11.07 2.24 3.40
CA LEU A 222 -10.28 2.18 2.17
C LEU A 222 -10.75 1.01 1.29
N ALA A 223 -10.99 -0.14 1.92
CA ALA A 223 -11.40 -1.39 1.32
C ALA A 223 -12.67 -1.27 0.46
N THR A 224 -13.60 -0.36 0.79
CA THR A 224 -14.80 -0.13 -0.05
C THR A 224 -14.51 0.37 -1.46
N THR A 225 -13.27 0.82 -1.72
CA THR A 225 -12.82 1.33 -3.03
C THR A 225 -11.55 0.64 -3.53
N LEU A 226 -11.16 -0.46 -2.89
CA LEU A 226 -10.06 -1.32 -3.31
C LEU A 226 -10.64 -2.61 -3.90
N ALA A 227 -9.99 -3.15 -4.92
CA ALA A 227 -10.27 -4.48 -5.43
C ALA A 227 -9.55 -5.51 -4.53
N ILE A 228 -10.13 -5.79 -3.37
CA ILE A 228 -9.64 -6.82 -2.45
C ILE A 228 -10.15 -8.18 -2.95
N PRO A 229 -9.30 -9.22 -3.04
CA PRO A 229 -9.77 -10.55 -3.40
C PRO A 229 -10.81 -11.04 -2.39
N ASP A 230 -11.82 -11.79 -2.87
CA ASP A 230 -12.82 -12.42 -2.01
C ASP A 230 -12.10 -13.33 -1.01
N ALA A 231 -11.94 -12.85 0.22
CA ALA A 231 -11.44 -13.65 1.32
C ALA A 231 -12.51 -14.71 1.61
N THR A 232 -12.41 -15.87 0.96
CA THR A 232 -13.02 -17.08 1.48
C THR A 232 -11.97 -17.67 2.40
N PRO A 233 -12.03 -17.46 3.72
CA PRO A 233 -11.09 -18.12 4.61
C PRO A 233 -11.36 -19.62 4.56
N THR A 234 -10.45 -20.38 3.97
CA THR A 234 -10.31 -21.81 4.30
C THR A 234 -9.79 -21.88 5.73
N ILE A 235 -10.73 -21.81 6.67
CA ILE A 235 -10.51 -22.29 8.03
C ILE A 235 -10.66 -23.80 7.92
N ASP A 236 -9.54 -24.49 7.68
CA ASP A 236 -9.51 -25.93 7.94
C ASP A 236 -9.71 -26.12 9.44
N ALA A 237 -10.82 -26.80 9.76
CA ALA A 237 -11.26 -27.14 11.11
C ALA A 237 -10.44 -28.26 11.75
#